data_AF-A0A5R9QNR7-F1
#
_entry.id   AF-A0A5R9QNR7-F1
#
_cell.length_a   1.000
_cell.length_b   1.000
_cell.length_c   1.000
_cell.angle_alpha   90.00
_cell.angle_beta   90.00
_cell.angle_gamma   90.00
#
_symmetry.space_group_name_H-M   'P 1'
#
loop_
_entity.id
_entity.type
_entity.pdbx_description
1 polymer ?
#
loop_
_entity_poly.entity_id
_entity_poly.type
_entity_poly.pdbx_seq_one_letter_code
_entity_poly.pdbx_strand_id
1 'polypeptide(L)'
;MQDSRPPRRLLHDRQVQCRGYQREDGLFEIEGCLIDTKGEETQFIYGKVAASGVLHQMRLVMVLDWDLVIHSVEAFSEQAPTPECGQVTEAYRALAGVRIGAGFKRRVAERVGGTVGCTHLTELLGPMATTAIQTLAPLQQKRLRERAAADPSFQMPTHWVLNTCHAYREEGEAARRIRTWKPNGPAIDPVK
;
A
#
# COMPACT_ATOMS: atom_id res chain seq x y z
N MET A 1 10.10 -14.78 29.75
CA MET A 1 9.03 -15.71 29.35
C MET A 1 9.64 -16.75 28.44
N GLN A 2 9.60 -18.03 28.82
CA GLN A 2 9.98 -19.12 27.94
C GLN A 2 8.88 -19.29 26.90
N ASP A 3 9.22 -19.03 25.64
CA ASP A 3 8.31 -19.20 24.51
C ASP A 3 8.19 -20.69 24.20
N SER A 4 7.27 -21.38 24.91
CA SER A 4 7.00 -22.81 24.71
C SER A 4 6.03 -23.03 23.55
N ARG A 5 6.33 -22.47 22.39
CA ARG A 5 5.55 -22.76 21.17
C ARG A 5 5.84 -24.18 20.68
N PRO A 6 4.80 -24.94 20.26
CA PRO A 6 4.99 -26.26 19.69
C PRO A 6 5.83 -26.19 18.39
N PRO A 7 6.51 -27.29 18.01
CA PRO A 7 7.26 -27.34 16.76
C PRO A 7 6.34 -27.05 15.57
N ARG A 8 6.89 -26.38 14.54
CA ARG A 8 6.15 -25.89 13.36
C ARG A 8 6.86 -26.29 12.08
N ARG A 9 6.07 -26.46 11.01
CA ARG A 9 6.53 -26.77 9.65
C ARG A 9 6.04 -25.68 8.69
N LEU A 10 6.90 -25.21 7.80
CA LEU A 10 6.52 -24.22 6.79
C LEU A 10 5.76 -24.92 5.67
N LEU A 11 4.54 -24.46 5.38
CA LEU A 11 3.72 -24.99 4.27
C LEU A 11 3.61 -24.00 3.12
N HIS A 12 3.58 -22.71 3.45
CA HIS A 12 3.40 -21.63 2.51
C HIS A 12 4.08 -20.39 3.05
N ASP A 13 4.78 -19.68 2.17
CA ASP A 13 5.35 -18.38 2.46
C ASP A 13 4.81 -17.39 1.43
N ARG A 14 4.36 -16.23 1.93
CA ARG A 14 3.86 -15.13 1.12
C ARG A 14 4.65 -13.89 1.47
N GLN A 15 5.27 -13.29 0.47
CA GLN A 15 6.01 -12.06 0.58
C GLN A 15 5.31 -10.99 -0.25
N VAL A 16 5.02 -9.86 0.40
CA VAL A 16 4.51 -8.67 -0.27
C VAL A 16 5.52 -7.55 -0.08
N GLN A 17 6.01 -7.01 -1.19
CA GLN A 17 6.89 -5.85 -1.20
C GLN A 17 6.21 -4.69 -1.92
N CYS A 18 6.25 -3.50 -1.34
CA CYS A 18 5.74 -2.28 -1.96
C CYS A 18 6.79 -1.18 -1.85
N ARG A 19 7.01 -0.44 -2.95
CA ARG A 19 8.01 0.64 -3.06
C ARG A 19 7.35 1.85 -3.69
N GLY A 20 7.76 3.05 -3.26
CA GLY A 20 7.24 4.31 -3.78
C GLY A 20 8.35 5.19 -4.32
N TYR A 21 8.10 5.79 -5.48
CA TYR A 21 9.05 6.57 -6.26
C TYR A 21 8.42 7.90 -6.67
N GLN A 22 9.23 8.96 -6.70
CA GLN A 22 8.86 10.22 -7.35
C GLN A 22 9.36 10.19 -8.79
N ARG A 23 8.50 10.56 -9.74
CA ARG A 23 8.82 10.64 -11.17
C ARG A 23 9.27 12.04 -11.56
N GLU A 24 10.02 12.13 -12.65
CA GLU A 24 10.49 13.41 -13.20
C GLU A 24 9.37 14.29 -13.77
N ASP A 25 8.25 13.67 -14.18
CA ASP A 25 7.05 14.36 -14.68
C ASP A 25 6.15 14.93 -13.57
N GLY A 26 6.57 14.82 -12.31
CA GLY A 26 5.84 15.34 -11.15
C GLY A 26 4.76 14.40 -10.61
N LEU A 27 4.61 13.20 -11.17
CA LEU A 27 3.76 12.13 -10.63
C LEU A 27 4.54 11.23 -9.67
N PHE A 28 3.84 10.25 -9.11
CA PHE A 28 4.39 9.22 -8.23
C PHE A 28 4.12 7.84 -8.77
N GLU A 29 5.03 6.92 -8.53
CA GLU A 29 4.87 5.52 -8.92
C GLU A 29 4.99 4.62 -7.70
N ILE A 30 4.02 3.73 -7.52
CA ILE A 30 4.02 2.72 -6.48
C ILE A 30 4.10 1.35 -7.15
N GLU A 31 5.19 0.65 -6.88
CA GLU A 31 5.38 -0.74 -7.32
C GLU A 31 5.00 -1.68 -6.19
N GLY A 32 4.18 -2.69 -6.49
CA GLY A 32 3.81 -3.76 -5.57
C GLY A 32 4.16 -5.10 -6.19
N CYS A 33 4.81 -5.98 -5.43
CA CYS A 33 5.14 -7.34 -5.82
C CYS A 33 4.63 -8.32 -4.77
N LEU A 34 4.01 -9.40 -5.21
CA LEU A 34 3.58 -10.54 -4.41
C LEU A 34 4.30 -11.79 -4.90
N ILE A 35 4.98 -12.47 -3.98
CA ILE A 35 5.62 -13.76 -4.22
C ILE A 35 5.07 -14.76 -3.22
N ASP A 36 4.49 -15.84 -3.72
CA ASP A 36 4.07 -16.98 -2.92
C ASP A 36 4.97 -18.17 -3.23
N THR A 37 5.44 -18.88 -2.21
CA THR A 37 6.18 -20.14 -2.36
C THR A 37 5.55 -21.26 -1.53
N LYS A 38 5.95 -22.50 -1.81
CA LYS A 38 5.55 -23.68 -1.02
C LYS A 38 6.71 -24.18 -0.17
N GLY A 39 6.45 -24.52 1.09
CA GLY A 39 7.47 -25.12 1.96
C GLY A 39 7.77 -26.59 1.63
N GLU A 40 6.90 -27.22 0.84
CA GLU A 40 6.96 -28.63 0.47
C GLU A 40 6.52 -28.82 -0.99
N GLU A 41 6.89 -29.94 -1.60
CA GLU A 41 6.34 -30.29 -2.89
C GLU A 41 4.82 -30.41 -2.79
N THR A 42 4.12 -29.66 -3.63
CA THR A 42 2.66 -29.59 -3.64
C THR A 42 2.15 -29.89 -5.03
N GLN A 43 1.23 -30.84 -5.15
CA GLN A 43 0.54 -31.17 -6.38
C GLN A 43 -0.70 -30.28 -6.57
N PHE A 44 -0.85 -29.73 -7.77
CA PHE A 44 -2.02 -28.99 -8.24
C PHE A 44 -2.60 -29.65 -9.49
N ILE A 45 -3.77 -29.17 -9.91
CA ILE A 45 -4.45 -29.66 -11.12
C ILE A 45 -3.59 -29.45 -12.37
N TYR A 46 -2.87 -28.34 -12.44
CA TYR A 46 -2.08 -27.93 -13.61
C TYR A 46 -0.58 -28.25 -13.50
N GLY A 47 -0.15 -28.96 -12.46
CA GLY A 47 1.24 -29.34 -12.29
C GLY A 47 1.67 -29.40 -10.83
N LYS A 48 2.99 -29.49 -10.62
CA LYS A 48 3.58 -29.54 -9.28
C LYS A 48 4.47 -28.34 -9.03
N VAL A 49 4.50 -27.88 -7.78
CA VAL A 49 5.45 -26.88 -7.30
C VAL A 49 6.36 -27.57 -6.30
N ALA A 50 7.67 -27.54 -6.56
CA ALA A 50 8.66 -28.13 -5.66
C ALA A 50 8.70 -27.40 -4.30
N ALA A 51 9.31 -28.03 -3.30
CA ALA A 51 9.63 -27.34 -2.06
C ALA A 51 10.51 -26.10 -2.35
N SER A 52 10.19 -24.98 -1.70
CA SER A 52 10.70 -23.63 -1.97
C SER A 52 10.41 -23.08 -3.38
N GLY A 53 9.60 -23.78 -4.19
CA GLY A 53 9.22 -23.33 -5.53
C GLY A 53 8.21 -22.18 -5.47
N VAL A 54 8.31 -21.28 -6.44
CA VAL A 54 7.38 -20.15 -6.62
C VAL A 54 6.05 -20.68 -7.14
N LEU A 55 4.98 -20.32 -6.45
CA LEU A 55 3.60 -20.58 -6.86
C LEU A 55 3.03 -19.37 -7.59
N HIS A 56 3.13 -18.19 -6.99
CA HIS A 56 2.67 -16.93 -7.58
C HIS A 56 3.83 -15.94 -7.59
N GLN A 57 4.01 -15.26 -8.71
CA GLN A 57 4.85 -14.07 -8.83
C GLN A 57 4.10 -13.04 -9.65
N MET A 58 3.62 -12.00 -8.97
CA MET A 58 2.69 -11.03 -9.53
C MET A 58 3.10 -9.63 -9.13
N ARG A 59 2.94 -8.68 -10.05
CA ARG A 59 3.39 -7.30 -9.87
C ARG A 59 2.33 -6.30 -10.35
N LEU A 60 2.24 -5.17 -9.66
CA LEU A 60 1.45 -4.00 -10.05
C LEU A 60 2.35 -2.77 -10.05
N VAL A 61 2.17 -1.91 -11.05
CA VAL A 61 2.75 -0.56 -11.11
C VAL A 61 1.60 0.42 -11.15
N MET A 62 1.53 1.33 -10.17
CA MET A 62 0.43 2.28 -9.99
C MET A 62 0.97 3.71 -10.03
N VAL A 63 0.49 4.52 -10.95
CA VAL A 63 0.89 5.92 -11.09
C VAL A 63 -0.16 6.83 -10.45
N LEU A 64 0.27 7.79 -9.62
CA LEU A 64 -0.60 8.67 -8.83
C LEU A 64 -0.19 10.13 -8.96
N ASP A 65 -1.13 11.03 -8.72
CA ASP A 65 -0.84 12.45 -8.46
C ASP A 65 -0.77 12.78 -6.96
N TRP A 66 -0.57 14.08 -6.68
CA TRP A 66 -0.54 14.65 -5.34
C TRP A 66 -1.84 14.45 -4.55
N ASP A 67 -2.96 14.29 -5.25
CA ASP A 67 -4.29 14.06 -4.70
C ASP A 67 -4.56 12.58 -4.42
N LEU A 68 -3.57 11.71 -4.62
CA LEU A 68 -3.70 10.26 -4.52
C LEU A 68 -4.76 9.71 -5.49
N VAL A 69 -4.98 10.37 -6.63
CA VAL A 69 -5.79 9.85 -7.72
C VAL A 69 -4.91 9.00 -8.62
N ILE A 70 -5.39 7.81 -8.95
CA ILE A 70 -4.69 6.87 -9.84
C ILE A 70 -4.82 7.38 -11.28
N HIS A 71 -3.68 7.54 -11.96
CA HIS A 71 -3.60 7.88 -13.38
C HIS A 71 -3.54 6.63 -14.25
N SER A 72 -2.76 5.63 -13.84
CA SER A 72 -2.66 4.35 -14.53
C SER A 72 -2.31 3.21 -13.58
N VAL A 73 -2.67 1.99 -13.99
CA VAL A 73 -2.24 0.74 -13.35
C VAL A 73 -1.84 -0.25 -14.43
N GLU A 74 -0.66 -0.85 -14.26
CA GLU A 74 -0.18 -1.96 -15.06
C GLU A 74 -0.02 -3.19 -14.17
N ALA A 75 -0.53 -4.33 -14.63
CA ALA A 75 -0.53 -5.58 -13.91
C ALA A 75 0.24 -6.67 -14.66
N PHE A 76 0.99 -7.47 -13.92
CA PHE A 76 1.84 -8.52 -14.45
C PHE A 76 1.63 -9.80 -13.64
N SER A 77 1.46 -10.92 -14.35
CA SER A 77 1.43 -12.26 -13.78
C SER A 77 2.59 -13.06 -14.38
N GLU A 78 3.74 -13.01 -13.72
CA GLU A 78 4.99 -13.61 -14.20
C GLU A 78 5.03 -15.12 -13.96
N GLN A 79 4.47 -15.55 -12.83
CA GLN A 79 4.29 -16.97 -12.52
C GLN A 79 2.95 -17.19 -11.81
N ALA A 80 2.18 -18.17 -12.27
CA ALA A 80 0.93 -18.59 -11.66
C ALA A 80 0.67 -20.08 -11.97
N PRO A 81 -0.07 -20.79 -11.10
CA PRO A 81 -0.37 -22.21 -11.31
C PRO A 81 -1.43 -22.45 -12.39
N THR A 82 -2.24 -21.44 -12.72
CA THR A 82 -3.38 -21.58 -13.63
C THR A 82 -3.12 -20.76 -14.91
N PRO A 83 -3.22 -21.34 -16.11
CA PRO A 83 -2.90 -20.65 -17.38
C PRO A 83 -3.70 -19.36 -17.61
N GLU A 84 -4.93 -19.29 -17.08
CA GLU A 84 -5.85 -18.15 -17.26
C GLU A 84 -5.51 -16.94 -16.40
N CYS A 85 -4.66 -17.08 -15.37
CA CYS A 85 -4.35 -15.98 -14.45
C CYS A 85 -3.76 -14.73 -15.12
N GLY A 86 -3.10 -14.88 -16.28
CA GLY A 86 -2.57 -13.76 -17.04
C GLY A 86 -3.62 -12.96 -17.83
N GLN A 87 -4.84 -13.48 -18.01
CA GLN A 87 -5.84 -12.89 -18.90
C GLN A 87 -6.56 -11.67 -18.30
N VAL A 88 -6.45 -11.47 -16.98
CA VAL A 88 -7.16 -10.40 -16.25
C VAL A 88 -6.29 -9.16 -15.98
N THR A 89 -5.05 -9.13 -16.45
CA THR A 89 -4.11 -8.02 -16.18
C THR A 89 -4.62 -6.69 -16.74
N GLU A 90 -5.20 -6.71 -17.93
CA GLU A 90 -5.78 -5.55 -18.61
C GLU A 90 -6.94 -4.90 -17.84
N ALA A 91 -7.69 -5.68 -17.05
CA ALA A 91 -8.81 -5.17 -16.27
C ALA A 91 -8.39 -4.10 -15.24
N TYR A 92 -7.14 -4.13 -14.77
CA TYR A 92 -6.64 -3.18 -13.78
C TYR A 92 -6.54 -1.75 -14.30
N ARG A 93 -6.55 -1.53 -15.62
CA ARG A 93 -6.65 -0.17 -16.20
C ARG A 93 -7.92 0.57 -15.78
N ALA A 94 -9.00 -0.16 -15.45
CA ALA A 94 -10.25 0.42 -14.97
C ALA A 94 -10.12 1.17 -13.62
N LEU A 95 -8.99 1.01 -12.91
CA LEU A 95 -8.68 1.72 -11.68
C LEU A 95 -8.23 3.17 -11.92
N ALA A 96 -7.95 3.58 -13.16
CA ALA A 96 -7.71 4.99 -13.48
C ALA A 96 -8.89 5.88 -13.00
N GLY A 97 -8.57 7.01 -12.40
CA GLY A 97 -9.53 7.93 -11.77
C GLY A 97 -9.99 7.51 -10.37
N VAL A 98 -9.60 6.34 -9.86
CA VAL A 98 -9.90 5.96 -8.46
C VAL A 98 -8.98 6.73 -7.52
N ARG A 99 -9.57 7.43 -6.54
CA ARG A 99 -8.81 8.06 -5.44
C ARG A 99 -8.50 7.06 -4.33
N ILE A 100 -7.25 7.01 -3.87
CA ILE A 100 -6.87 6.30 -2.64
C ILE A 100 -7.32 7.11 -1.42
N GLY A 101 -7.99 6.45 -0.48
CA GLY A 101 -8.57 7.06 0.71
C GLY A 101 -9.86 6.37 1.13
N ALA A 102 -10.77 7.13 1.76
CA ALA A 102 -12.06 6.60 2.21
C ALA A 102 -12.83 5.92 1.05
N GLY A 103 -13.27 4.69 1.27
CA GLY A 103 -13.98 3.88 0.27
C GLY A 103 -13.12 3.28 -0.85
N PHE A 104 -11.79 3.38 -0.79
CA PHE A 104 -10.89 2.84 -1.82
C PHE A 104 -11.12 1.35 -2.09
N LYS A 105 -11.12 0.50 -1.05
CA LYS A 105 -11.35 -0.94 -1.18
C LYS A 105 -12.68 -1.27 -1.87
N ARG A 106 -13.74 -0.51 -1.57
CA ARG A 106 -15.05 -0.68 -2.21
C ARG A 106 -14.97 -0.35 -3.71
N ARG A 107 -14.38 0.81 -4.07
CA ARG A 107 -14.22 1.22 -5.48
C ARG A 107 -13.35 0.27 -6.30
N VAL A 108 -12.34 -0.34 -5.66
CA VAL A 108 -11.51 -1.40 -6.26
C VAL A 108 -12.35 -2.64 -6.51
N ALA A 109 -13.08 -3.13 -5.50
CA ALA A 109 -13.94 -4.30 -5.64
C ALA A 109 -15.02 -4.12 -6.72
N GLU A 110 -15.58 -2.91 -6.86
CA GLU A 110 -16.55 -2.57 -7.91
C GLU A 110 -15.97 -2.67 -9.34
N ARG A 111 -14.66 -2.50 -9.51
CA ARG A 111 -14.00 -2.45 -10.83
C ARG A 111 -13.31 -3.75 -11.23
N VAL A 112 -12.64 -4.39 -10.27
CA VAL A 112 -11.76 -5.55 -10.51
C VAL A 112 -11.99 -6.67 -9.48
N GLY A 113 -13.13 -6.65 -8.79
CA GLY A 113 -13.52 -7.72 -7.87
C GLY A 113 -14.05 -8.96 -8.61
N GLY A 114 -14.08 -10.09 -7.89
CA GLY A 114 -14.63 -11.34 -8.41
C GLY A 114 -13.86 -11.84 -9.63
N THR A 115 -14.61 -12.24 -10.67
CA THR A 115 -14.06 -12.82 -11.90
C THR A 115 -13.46 -11.80 -12.86
N VAL A 116 -13.61 -10.50 -12.60
CA VAL A 116 -13.07 -9.43 -13.46
C VAL A 116 -11.57 -9.26 -13.25
N GLY A 117 -11.09 -9.46 -12.02
CA GLY A 117 -9.67 -9.35 -11.66
C GLY A 117 -9.11 -10.64 -11.09
N CYS A 118 -7.90 -10.56 -10.57
CA CYS A 118 -7.24 -11.63 -9.83
C CYS A 118 -7.30 -11.33 -8.33
N THR A 119 -7.71 -12.30 -7.50
CA THR A 119 -7.72 -12.15 -6.04
C THR A 119 -6.38 -11.63 -5.51
N HIS A 120 -5.27 -12.20 -5.95
CA HIS A 120 -3.92 -11.85 -5.49
C HIS A 120 -3.54 -10.39 -5.80
N LEU A 121 -3.71 -9.97 -7.06
CA LEU A 121 -3.43 -8.60 -7.49
C LEU A 121 -4.39 -7.60 -6.82
N THR A 122 -5.67 -7.97 -6.65
CA THR A 122 -6.66 -7.12 -5.99
C THR A 122 -6.37 -6.95 -4.48
N GLU A 123 -5.91 -8.00 -3.80
CA GLU A 123 -5.46 -7.93 -2.40
C GLU A 123 -4.21 -7.05 -2.24
N LEU A 124 -3.27 -7.13 -3.19
CA LEU A 124 -2.01 -6.35 -3.21
C LEU A 124 -2.25 -4.83 -3.24
N LEU A 125 -3.37 -4.36 -3.79
CA LEU A 125 -3.73 -2.94 -3.82
C LEU A 125 -3.90 -2.33 -2.42
N GLY A 126 -4.23 -3.13 -1.40
CA GLY A 126 -4.37 -2.64 -0.02
C GLY A 126 -3.03 -2.17 0.57
N PRO A 127 -2.00 -3.04 0.62
CA PRO A 127 -0.64 -2.66 0.97
C PRO A 127 -0.10 -1.52 0.11
N MET A 128 -0.28 -1.56 -1.22
CA MET A 128 0.17 -0.49 -2.11
C MET A 128 -0.47 0.86 -1.78
N ALA A 129 -1.77 0.91 -1.46
CA ALA A 129 -2.44 2.13 -1.04
C ALA A 129 -1.86 2.70 0.26
N THR A 130 -1.45 1.84 1.18
CA THR A 130 -0.78 2.27 2.41
C THR A 130 0.61 2.82 2.10
N THR A 131 1.38 2.14 1.24
CA THR A 131 2.68 2.62 0.76
C THR A 131 2.54 3.98 0.08
N ALA A 132 1.56 4.17 -0.81
CA ALA A 132 1.27 5.45 -1.46
C ALA A 132 1.10 6.58 -0.44
N ILE A 133 0.23 6.39 0.55
CA ILE A 133 -0.02 7.39 1.60
C ILE A 133 1.27 7.71 2.36
N GLN A 134 2.03 6.68 2.76
CA GLN A 134 3.27 6.87 3.52
C GLN A 134 4.40 7.50 2.70
N THR A 135 4.44 7.24 1.39
CA THR A 135 5.40 7.89 0.46
C THR A 135 5.09 9.39 0.32
N LEU A 136 3.82 9.75 0.11
CA LEU A 136 3.43 11.13 -0.17
C LEU A 136 3.27 11.99 1.08
N ALA A 137 2.88 11.41 2.22
CA ALA A 137 2.65 12.12 3.47
C ALA A 137 3.80 13.06 3.90
N PRO A 138 5.08 12.62 3.97
CA PRO A 138 6.17 13.52 4.35
C PRO A 138 6.41 14.64 3.32
N LEU A 139 6.18 14.37 2.03
CA LEU A 139 6.33 15.35 0.96
C LEU A 139 5.23 16.42 1.02
N GLN A 140 3.98 16.01 1.26
CA GLN A 140 2.86 16.93 1.48
C GLN A 140 3.11 17.78 2.73
N GLN A 141 3.57 17.17 3.83
CA GLN A 141 3.89 17.89 5.05
C GLN A 141 5.00 18.93 4.82
N LYS A 142 6.02 18.60 4.04
CA LYS A 142 7.08 19.55 3.66
C LYS A 142 6.51 20.74 2.88
N ARG A 143 5.69 20.50 1.85
CA ARG A 143 5.04 21.56 1.06
C ARG A 143 4.16 22.49 1.91
N LEU A 144 3.38 21.92 2.83
CA LEU A 144 2.53 22.70 3.73
C LEU A 144 3.37 23.61 4.64
N ARG A 145 4.51 23.11 5.15
CA ARG A 145 5.44 23.91 5.96
C ARG A 145 6.07 25.04 5.16
N GLU A 146 6.53 24.77 3.94
CA GLU A 146 7.11 25.78 3.05
C GLU A 146 6.09 26.89 2.73
N ARG A 147 4.84 26.51 2.46
CA ARG A 147 3.75 27.47 2.25
C ARG A 147 3.47 28.31 3.49
N ALA A 148 3.41 27.70 4.68
CA ALA A 148 3.21 28.41 5.94
C ALA A 148 4.36 29.39 6.25
N ALA A 149 5.58 29.08 5.81
CA ALA A 149 6.73 29.98 5.96
C ALA A 149 6.67 31.17 4.98
N ALA A 150 6.15 30.96 3.77
CA ALA A 150 6.04 31.99 2.74
C ALA A 150 4.83 32.92 2.92
N ASP A 151 3.75 32.43 3.50
CA ASP A 151 2.50 33.17 3.69
C ASP A 151 2.05 33.10 5.16
N PRO A 152 2.29 34.16 5.96
CA PRO A 152 1.85 34.21 7.36
C PRO A 152 0.34 34.10 7.56
N SER A 153 -0.48 34.34 6.52
CA SER A 153 -1.93 34.18 6.58
C SER A 153 -2.39 32.73 6.34
N PHE A 154 -1.49 31.88 5.84
CA PHE A 154 -1.81 30.48 5.56
C PHE A 154 -2.08 29.69 6.84
N GLN A 155 -3.28 29.11 6.92
CA GLN A 155 -3.66 28.23 8.00
C GLN A 155 -3.33 26.78 7.64
N MET A 156 -2.53 26.13 8.49
CA MET A 156 -2.22 24.71 8.34
C MET A 156 -3.50 23.88 8.43
N PRO A 157 -3.74 22.96 7.48
CA PRO A 157 -4.88 22.06 7.57
C PRO A 157 -4.72 21.08 8.73
N THR A 158 -5.83 20.47 9.13
CA THR A 158 -5.82 19.35 10.08
C THR A 158 -4.91 18.24 9.60
N HIS A 159 -4.05 17.72 10.48
CA HIS A 159 -3.10 16.69 10.11
C HIS A 159 -3.81 15.38 9.71
N TRP A 160 -3.44 14.82 8.56
CA TRP A 160 -4.13 13.69 7.91
C TRP A 160 -4.20 12.41 8.76
N VAL A 161 -3.24 12.21 9.67
CA VAL A 161 -3.14 11.01 10.52
C VAL A 161 -4.15 10.97 11.67
N LEU A 162 -4.83 12.07 11.95
CA LEU A 162 -5.81 12.12 13.03
C LEU A 162 -6.97 11.15 12.75
N ASN A 163 -7.35 10.36 13.76
CA ASN A 163 -8.38 9.33 13.69
C ASN A 163 -8.13 8.21 12.66
N THR A 164 -6.89 8.02 12.18
CA THR A 164 -6.58 6.95 11.22
C THR A 164 -6.08 5.66 11.87
N CYS A 165 -5.66 5.69 13.14
CA CYS A 165 -5.24 4.50 13.88
C CYS A 165 -5.37 4.70 15.38
N HIS A 166 -5.17 3.61 16.15
CA HIS A 166 -5.28 3.63 17.61
C HIS A 166 -4.37 4.69 18.27
N ALA A 167 -3.14 4.86 17.76
CA ALA A 167 -2.19 5.83 18.30
C ALA A 167 -2.68 7.28 18.14
N TYR A 168 -3.35 7.59 17.02
CA TYR A 168 -3.83 8.92 16.67
C TYR A 168 -5.35 9.10 16.81
N ARG A 169 -6.01 8.27 17.61
CA ARG A 169 -7.41 8.49 18.01
C ARG A 169 -7.57 9.86 18.67
N GLU A 170 -8.73 10.47 18.52
CA GLU A 170 -9.05 11.83 18.97
C GLU A 170 -8.58 12.19 20.39
N GLU A 171 -8.87 11.29 21.34
CA GLU A 171 -8.55 11.41 22.78
C GLU A 171 -7.09 11.02 23.10
N GLY A 172 -6.31 10.58 22.11
CA GLY A 172 -4.98 10.02 22.29
C GLY A 172 -3.89 11.08 22.42
N GLU A 173 -2.85 10.77 23.19
CA GLU A 173 -1.72 11.70 23.40
C GLU A 173 -1.04 12.11 22.09
N ALA A 174 -0.87 11.18 21.14
CA ALA A 174 -0.27 11.51 19.86
C ALA A 174 -1.14 12.49 19.03
N ALA A 175 -2.48 12.37 19.11
CA ALA A 175 -3.40 13.31 18.48
C ALA A 175 -3.34 14.70 19.13
N ARG A 176 -3.25 14.76 20.47
CA ARG A 176 -3.04 16.03 21.19
C ARG A 176 -1.74 16.70 20.76
N ARG A 177 -0.62 15.95 20.73
CA ARG A 177 0.69 16.46 20.33
C ARG A 177 0.71 16.96 18.90
N ILE A 178 0.10 16.24 17.96
CA ILE A 178 0.13 16.66 16.56
C ILE A 178 -0.74 17.88 16.26
N ARG A 179 -1.83 18.09 17.03
CA ARG A 179 -2.66 19.30 16.96
C ARG A 179 -1.92 20.54 17.48
N THR A 180 -1.03 20.38 18.44
CA THR A 180 -0.26 21.49 19.04
C THR A 180 1.14 21.65 18.46
N TRP A 181 1.61 20.68 17.66
CA TRP A 181 2.93 20.70 17.04
C TRP A 181 3.06 21.89 16.08
N LYS A 182 4.13 22.67 16.26
CA LYS A 182 4.48 23.82 15.41
C LYS A 182 5.83 23.59 14.71
N PRO A 183 5.98 23.91 13.41
CA PRO A 183 7.23 23.71 12.67
C PRO A 183 8.48 24.36 13.28
N ASN A 184 8.30 25.53 13.92
CA ASN A 184 9.36 26.27 14.60
C ASN A 184 9.14 26.32 16.12
N GLY A 185 8.35 25.38 16.66
CA GLY A 185 8.13 25.26 18.10
C GLY A 185 9.33 24.62 18.81
N PRO A 186 9.43 24.74 20.15
CA PRO A 186 10.43 24.00 20.90
C PRO A 186 10.32 22.50 20.61
N ALA A 187 11.47 21.81 20.58
CA ALA A 187 11.51 20.36 20.39
C ALA A 187 10.57 19.69 21.40
N ILE A 188 9.66 18.84 20.92
CA ILE A 188 8.78 18.13 21.83
C ILE A 188 9.59 16.98 22.44
N ASP A 189 9.67 16.93 23.76
CA ASP A 189 10.38 15.89 24.49
C ASP A 189 10.01 14.48 23.96
N PRO A 190 11.00 13.60 23.74
CA PRO A 190 10.71 12.22 23.44
C PRO A 190 9.99 11.59 24.63
N VAL A 191 8.88 10.91 24.35
CA VAL A 191 8.18 10.12 25.38
C VAL A 191 9.08 8.94 25.73
N LYS A 192 9.39 8.79 27.03
CA LYS A 192 10.04 7.59 27.58
C LYS A 192 9.15 6.37 27.45
#